data_AF-A0A7S3SRH6-F1
#
_entry.id   AF-A0A7S3SRH6-F1
#
_cell.length_a   1.000
_cell.length_b   1.000
_cell.length_c   1.000
_cell.angle_alpha   90.00
_cell.angle_beta   90.00
_cell.angle_gamma   90.00
#
_symmetry.space_group_name_H-M   'P 1'
#
loop_
_entity.id
_entity.type
_entity.pdbx_description
1 polymer ?
#
loop_
_entity_poly.entity_id
_entity_poly.type
_entity_poly.pdbx_seq_one_letter_code
_entity_poly.pdbx_strand_id
1 'polypeptide(L)'
;HTELFAKYPFPYDFRAATRQDLSGVRDNDGAEISVSLYLSHLFPFRTPIFYFGDICRDTTNWILITERVPFGKKDKIVDGKVVERLERRPYEILPACGKYQDFLLDDPLGSDPLWSTV
;
A
#
# COMPACT_ATOMS: atom_id res chain seq x y z
N HIS A 1 1.43 -21.60 -2.26
CA HIS A 1 1.99 -20.29 -2.65
C HIS A 1 3.50 -20.35 -2.49
N THR A 2 4.25 -19.82 -3.45
CA THR A 2 5.72 -20.00 -3.50
C THR A 2 6.47 -18.77 -2.98
N GLU A 3 5.83 -17.61 -2.93
CA GLU A 3 6.43 -16.35 -2.48
C GLU A 3 5.50 -15.64 -1.49
N LEU A 4 6.10 -15.08 -0.44
CA LEU A 4 5.39 -14.37 0.64
C LEU A 4 5.81 -12.91 0.67
N PHE A 5 4.89 -12.05 1.08
CA PHE A 5 5.19 -10.67 1.45
C PHE A 5 5.21 -10.57 2.96
N ALA A 6 6.28 -10.00 3.50
CA ALA A 6 6.44 -9.75 4.93
C ALA A 6 6.54 -8.25 5.18
N LYS A 7 5.64 -7.74 6.01
CA LYS A 7 5.59 -6.36 6.47
C LYS A 7 6.00 -6.39 7.96
N TYR A 8 7.01 -5.61 8.33
CA TYR A 8 7.54 -5.54 9.69
C TYR A 8 8.09 -4.13 9.96
N PRO A 9 8.19 -3.69 11.23
CA PRO A 9 8.63 -2.35 11.56
C PRO A 9 10.09 -2.15 11.19
N PHE A 10 10.43 -0.90 10.87
CA PHE A 10 11.82 -0.46 10.85
C PHE A 10 12.45 -0.56 12.26
N PRO A 11 13.78 -0.66 12.36
CA PRO A 11 14.49 -0.70 13.64
C PRO A 11 14.07 0.43 14.60
N TYR A 12 13.90 0.11 15.89
CA TYR A 12 13.30 1.04 16.87
C TYR A 12 14.15 2.31 17.09
N ASP A 13 15.47 2.17 16.97
CA ASP A 13 16.46 3.24 17.00
C ASP A 13 16.27 4.26 15.85
N PHE A 14 15.69 3.82 14.72
CA PHE A 14 15.36 4.68 13.60
C PHE A 14 13.96 5.31 13.78
N ARG A 15 13.86 6.43 14.51
CA ARG A 15 12.60 7.19 14.76
C ARG A 15 11.57 6.48 15.66
N ALA A 16 11.97 6.21 16.91
CA ALA A 16 11.11 5.64 17.95
C ALA A 16 9.73 6.32 18.09
N ALA A 17 9.67 7.66 18.06
CA ALA A 17 8.40 8.39 18.18
C ALA A 17 7.42 8.07 17.04
N THR A 18 7.91 7.97 15.81
CA THR A 18 7.10 7.58 14.65
C THR A 18 6.61 6.14 14.79
N ARG A 19 7.45 5.24 15.30
CA ARG A 19 7.07 3.84 15.51
C ARG A 19 5.99 3.68 16.58
N GLN A 20 6.10 4.43 17.67
CA GLN A 20 5.06 4.52 18.72
C GLN A 20 3.75 5.11 18.19
N ASP A 21 3.81 6.17 17.39
CA ASP A 21 2.62 6.75 16.77
C ASP A 21 1.89 5.75 15.86
N LEU A 22 2.64 5.03 15.01
CA LEU A 22 2.09 4.04 14.07
C LEU A 22 1.49 2.82 14.77
N SER A 23 2.22 2.24 15.72
CA SER A 23 1.88 0.93 16.31
C SER A 23 1.04 1.06 17.59
N GLY A 24 1.19 2.17 18.32
CA GLY A 24 0.52 2.41 19.59
C GLY A 24 -0.74 3.25 19.41
N VAL A 25 -0.55 4.51 19.00
CA VAL A 25 -1.60 5.55 19.06
C VAL A 25 -2.61 5.42 17.92
N ARG A 26 -2.14 5.23 16.69
CA ARG A 26 -3.01 5.27 15.49
C ARG A 26 -3.51 3.89 15.07
N ASP A 27 -2.86 2.84 15.54
CA ASP A 27 -3.20 1.44 15.23
C ASP A 27 -3.43 1.16 13.74
N ASN A 28 -2.56 1.72 12.89
CA ASN A 28 -2.76 1.60 11.44
C ASN A 28 -2.65 0.14 10.97
N ASP A 29 -1.87 -0.68 11.67
CA ASP A 29 -1.63 -2.08 11.32
C ASP A 29 -2.72 -3.03 11.86
N GLY A 30 -3.38 -2.69 12.98
CA GLY A 30 -4.44 -3.52 13.56
C GLY A 30 -5.67 -3.64 12.66
N ALA A 31 -6.02 -2.57 11.96
CA ALA A 31 -7.09 -2.58 10.97
C ALA A 31 -6.78 -3.54 9.80
N GLU A 32 -5.53 -3.54 9.31
CA GLU A 32 -5.09 -4.41 8.20
C GLU A 32 -5.18 -5.89 8.58
N ILE A 33 -4.72 -6.26 9.78
CA ILE A 33 -4.80 -7.63 10.30
C ILE A 33 -6.28 -8.04 10.48
N SER A 34 -7.09 -7.17 11.06
CA SER A 34 -8.52 -7.46 11.33
C SER A 34 -9.30 -7.67 10.02
N VAL A 35 -9.06 -6.84 9.01
CA VAL A 35 -9.66 -7.02 7.68
C VAL A 35 -9.23 -8.36 7.06
N SER A 36 -7.93 -8.67 7.14
CA SER A 36 -7.37 -9.90 6.55
C SER A 36 -7.91 -11.17 7.20
N LEU A 37 -8.09 -11.16 8.53
CA LEU A 37 -8.64 -12.28 9.29
C LEU A 37 -10.15 -12.43 9.13
N TYR A 38 -10.91 -11.34 9.24
CA TYR A 38 -12.35 -11.41 9.44
C TYR A 38 -13.18 -10.98 8.24
N LEU A 39 -12.66 -10.13 7.36
CA LEU A 39 -13.47 -9.50 6.31
C LEU A 39 -13.03 -9.89 4.89
N SER A 40 -11.87 -10.52 4.75
CA SER A 40 -11.29 -10.94 3.46
C SER A 40 -12.24 -11.80 2.62
N HIS A 41 -13.05 -12.63 3.26
CA HIS A 41 -14.04 -13.51 2.63
C HIS A 41 -15.32 -12.80 2.17
N LEU A 42 -15.55 -11.55 2.59
CA LEU A 42 -16.73 -10.76 2.21
C LEU A 42 -16.50 -9.95 0.93
N PHE A 43 -15.25 -9.82 0.49
CA PHE A 43 -14.95 -9.01 -0.69
C PHE A 43 -15.34 -9.74 -1.98
N PRO A 44 -15.92 -9.04 -2.97
CA PRO A 44 -16.31 -9.61 -4.26
C PRO A 44 -15.12 -9.83 -5.21
N PHE A 45 -13.90 -9.82 -4.69
CA PHE A 45 -12.65 -9.99 -5.41
C PHE A 45 -11.65 -10.76 -4.55
N ARG A 46 -10.66 -11.37 -5.20
CA ARG A 46 -9.62 -12.12 -4.51
C ARG A 46 -8.74 -11.17 -3.69
N THR A 47 -8.62 -11.45 -2.39
CA THR A 47 -7.65 -10.80 -1.50
C THR A 47 -6.40 -11.68 -1.32
N PRO A 48 -5.25 -11.07 -0.95
CA PRO A 48 -4.06 -11.83 -0.58
C PRO A 48 -4.36 -12.75 0.60
N ILE A 49 -3.92 -14.01 0.52
CA ILE A 49 -4.10 -14.96 1.63
C ILE A 49 -3.26 -14.51 2.83
N PHE A 50 -3.90 -14.45 3.99
CA PHE A 50 -3.26 -14.19 5.26
C PHE A 50 -2.59 -15.46 5.81
N TYR A 51 -1.34 -15.37 6.22
CA TYR A 51 -0.61 -16.47 6.86
C TYR A 51 -0.35 -16.23 8.33
N PHE A 52 0.05 -15.02 8.69
CA PHE A 52 0.43 -14.66 10.04
C PHE A 52 0.29 -13.16 10.27
N GLY A 53 -0.09 -12.77 11.47
CA GLY A 53 -0.22 -11.38 11.87
C GLY A 53 -0.15 -11.29 13.39
N ASP A 54 0.71 -10.44 13.92
CA ASP A 54 0.80 -10.16 15.35
C ASP A 54 1.21 -8.72 15.61
N ILE A 55 0.71 -8.14 16.71
CA ILE A 55 1.01 -6.77 17.17
C ILE A 55 1.27 -6.81 18.68
N CYS A 56 2.50 -6.49 19.07
CA CYS A 56 2.87 -6.26 20.45
C CYS A 56 2.94 -4.76 20.72
N ARG A 57 1.95 -4.22 21.44
CA ARG A 57 1.88 -2.78 21.76
C ARG A 57 3.01 -2.33 22.68
N ASP A 58 3.40 -3.18 23.63
CA ASP A 58 4.47 -2.88 24.59
C ASP A 58 5.81 -2.65 23.88
N THR A 59 6.12 -3.49 22.88
CA THR A 59 7.37 -3.40 22.12
C THR A 59 7.24 -2.64 20.81
N THR A 60 6.03 -2.21 20.44
CA THR A 60 5.68 -1.68 19.12
C THR A 60 6.11 -2.57 17.95
N ASN A 61 6.32 -3.86 18.21
CA ASN A 61 6.58 -4.82 17.15
C ASN A 61 5.27 -5.20 16.49
N TRP A 62 5.31 -5.33 15.17
CA TRP A 62 4.20 -5.88 14.41
C TRP A 62 4.76 -6.68 13.24
N ILE A 63 4.09 -7.76 12.89
CA ILE A 63 4.48 -8.59 11.75
C ILE A 63 3.20 -8.92 11.03
N LEU A 64 3.22 -8.79 9.69
CA LEU A 64 2.15 -9.27 8.82
C LEU A 64 2.79 -10.04 7.67
N ILE A 65 2.32 -11.26 7.46
CA ILE A 65 2.76 -12.14 6.38
C ILE A 65 1.55 -12.53 5.55
N THR A 66 1.61 -12.20 4.27
CA THR A 66 0.54 -12.47 3.29
C THR A 66 1.11 -13.11 2.02
N GLU A 67 0.21 -13.61 1.17
CA GLU A 67 0.55 -13.97 -0.21
C GLU A 67 1.19 -12.76 -0.92
N ARG A 68 2.34 -12.98 -1.56
CA ARG A 68 2.92 -11.93 -2.41
C ARG A 68 2.01 -11.67 -3.61
N VAL A 69 1.53 -10.44 -3.73
CA VAL A 69 0.74 -10.01 -4.88
C VAL A 69 1.63 -9.89 -6.11
N PRO A 70 1.31 -10.59 -7.23
CA PRO A 70 2.07 -10.51 -8.47
C PRO A 70 1.70 -9.24 -9.26
N PHE A 71 2.12 -8.08 -8.75
CA PHE A 71 1.89 -6.80 -9.42
C PHE A 71 2.45 -6.79 -10.85
N GLY A 72 1.68 -6.21 -11.78
CA GLY A 72 2.11 -5.99 -13.16
C GLY A 72 3.31 -5.04 -13.26
N LYS A 73 3.98 -5.05 -14.42
CA LYS A 73 5.11 -4.13 -14.70
C LYS A 73 4.62 -2.69 -14.80
N LYS A 74 5.43 -1.70 -14.39
CA LYS A 74 5.11 -0.28 -14.62
C LYS A 74 5.35 0.11 -16.08
N ASP A 75 4.61 1.11 -16.55
CA ASP A 75 4.87 1.76 -17.83
C ASP A 75 6.28 2.36 -17.83
N LYS A 76 6.88 2.50 -19.02
CA LYS A 76 8.21 3.09 -19.15
C LYS A 76 8.07 4.61 -19.14
N ILE A 77 8.69 5.24 -18.16
CA ILE A 77 8.71 6.70 -17.99
C ILE A 77 10.14 7.20 -18.22
N VAL A 78 10.29 8.20 -19.07
CA VAL A 78 11.54 8.93 -19.32
C VAL A 78 11.23 10.42 -19.23
N ASP A 79 11.97 11.16 -18.41
CA ASP A 79 11.78 12.60 -18.17
C ASP A 79 10.33 12.98 -17.81
N GLY A 80 9.71 12.19 -16.93
CA GLY A 80 8.32 12.40 -16.49
C GLY A 80 7.25 12.06 -17.54
N LYS A 81 7.62 11.62 -18.74
CA LYS A 81 6.69 11.27 -19.82
C LYS A 81 6.63 9.76 -20.03
N VAL A 82 5.42 9.25 -20.23
CA VAL A 82 5.21 7.84 -20.60
C VAL A 82 5.67 7.65 -22.04
N VAL A 83 6.77 6.93 -22.22
CA VAL A 83 7.33 6.60 -23.55
C VAL A 83 6.84 5.26 -24.07
N GLU A 84 6.42 4.36 -23.19
CA GLU A 84 5.87 3.05 -23.55
C GLU A 84 4.75 2.69 -22.57
N ARG A 85 3.53 2.56 -23.08
CA ARG A 85 2.37 2.12 -22.32
C ARG A 85 2.18 0.63 -22.53
N LEU A 86 2.21 -0.13 -21.44
CA LEU A 86 1.95 -1.56 -21.48
C LEU A 86 0.44 -1.80 -21.53
N GLU A 87 -0.01 -2.50 -22.58
CA GLU A 87 -1.39 -2.98 -22.67
C GLU A 87 -1.65 -4.00 -21.55
N ARG A 88 -2.78 -3.84 -20.84
CA ARG A 88 -3.15 -4.67 -19.69
C ARG A 88 -4.24 -5.64 -20.07
N ARG A 89 -4.09 -6.90 -19.65
CA ARG A 89 -5.13 -7.91 -19.87
C ARG A 89 -6.19 -7.83 -18.78
N PRO A 90 -7.43 -8.28 -19.06
CA PRO A 90 -8.43 -8.46 -18.02
C PRO A 90 -7.88 -9.29 -16.85
N TYR A 91 -8.18 -8.84 -15.62
CA TYR A 91 -7.73 -9.47 -14.36
C TYR A 91 -6.22 -9.40 -14.08
N GLU A 92 -5.43 -8.69 -14.88
CA GLU A 92 -4.05 -8.35 -14.52
C GLU A 92 -4.04 -7.34 -13.38
N ILE A 93 -3.28 -7.63 -12.32
CA ILE A 93 -3.12 -6.70 -11.20
C ILE A 93 -2.23 -5.56 -11.66
N LEU A 94 -2.77 -4.33 -11.63
CA LEU A 94 -2.02 -3.13 -12.00
C LEU A 94 -0.77 -2.97 -11.13
N PRO A 95 0.30 -2.34 -11.65
CA PRO A 95 1.46 -2.02 -10.83
C PRO A 95 1.04 -1.23 -9.58
N ALA A 96 1.78 -1.42 -8.48
CA ALA A 96 1.58 -0.62 -7.27
C ALA A 96 1.62 0.87 -7.62
N CYS A 97 0.48 1.54 -7.45
CA CYS A 97 0.37 2.98 -7.57
C CYS A 97 1.22 3.61 -6.46
N GLY A 98 2.00 4.64 -6.81
CA GLY A 98 2.63 5.48 -5.81
C GLY A 98 1.56 6.19 -4.98
N LYS A 99 1.94 6.74 -3.83
CA LYS A 99 1.13 7.80 -3.23
C LYS A 99 0.93 8.90 -4.26
N TYR A 100 -0.23 9.55 -4.24
CA TYR A 100 -0.50 10.75 -5.03
C TYR A 100 0.69 11.71 -4.91
N GLN A 101 1.44 11.85 -6.02
CA GLN A 101 2.58 12.75 -6.11
C GLN A 101 2.12 14.08 -6.71
N ASP A 102 0.93 14.53 -6.31
CA ASP A 102 0.29 15.71 -6.89
C ASP A 102 1.19 16.94 -6.71
N PHE A 103 2.01 16.96 -5.65
CA PHE A 103 3.06 17.96 -5.41
C PHE A 103 4.18 18.02 -6.47
N LEU A 104 4.30 17.02 -7.35
CA LEU A 104 5.23 17.00 -8.48
C LEU A 104 4.57 17.46 -9.78
N LEU A 105 3.26 17.72 -9.79
CA LEU A 105 2.60 18.33 -10.93
C LEU A 105 3.04 19.79 -11.06
N ASP A 106 3.21 20.27 -12.29
CA ASP A 106 3.54 21.67 -12.56
C ASP A 106 2.47 22.64 -12.02
N ASP A 107 1.23 22.15 -11.90
CA ASP A 107 0.11 22.83 -11.26
C ASP A 107 -0.60 21.87 -10.28
N PRO A 108 -0.10 21.75 -9.04
CA PRO A 108 -0.60 20.81 -8.05
C PRO A 108 -1.98 21.19 -7.49
N LEU A 109 -2.48 22.39 -7.79
CA LEU A 109 -3.77 22.91 -7.33
C LEU A 109 -4.84 22.89 -8.43
N GLY A 110 -4.44 22.67 -9.68
CA GLY A 110 -5.33 22.60 -10.83
C GLY A 110 -5.97 23.95 -11.16
N SER A 111 -5.40 24.67 -12.12
CA SER A 111 -6.06 25.73 -12.88
C SER A 111 -7.07 25.17 -13.90
N ASP A 112 -7.33 23.86 -13.87
CA ASP A 112 -8.31 23.18 -14.71
C ASP A 112 -9.73 23.61 -14.30
N PRO A 113 -10.55 24.20 -15.20
CA PRO A 113 -11.87 24.75 -14.88
C PRO A 113 -12.89 23.75 -14.32
N LEU A 114 -12.58 22.45 -14.34
CA LEU A 114 -13.43 21.39 -13.82
C LEU A 114 -13.59 21.44 -12.28
N TRP A 115 -12.66 22.08 -11.56
CA TRP A 115 -12.69 22.14 -10.09
C TRP A 115 -13.11 23.50 -9.52
N SER A 116 -13.31 24.53 -10.36
CA SER A 116 -13.72 25.88 -9.92
C SER A 116 -15.23 26.05 -9.69
N THR A 117 -16.01 24.96 -9.65
CA THR A 117 -17.48 25.02 -9.58
C THR A 117 -18.11 24.10 -8.54
N VAL A 118 -17.44 23.90 -7.40
CA VAL A 118 -18.07 23.33 -6.20
C VAL A 118 -17.74 24.20 -4.99
#